data_AF-A0A9P1N631-F1
#
_entry.id   AF-A0A9P1N631-F1
#
_cell.length_a   1.000
_cell.length_b   1.000
_cell.length_c   1.000
_cell.angle_alpha   90.00
_cell.angle_beta   90.00
_cell.angle_gamma   90.00
#
_symmetry.space_group_name_H-M   'P 1'
#
loop_
_entity.id
_entity.type
_entity.pdbx_description
1 polymer ?
#
loop_
_entity_poly.entity_id
_entity_poly.type
_entity_poly.pdbx_seq_one_letter_code
_entity_poly.pdbx_strand_id
1 'polypeptide(L)'
;MSTRIIEDEHNDYMRSFFMQSTSRTRLCYYAELVFTLIILICAFLEAFVYDAVSIGVVLLIGAYATLLLYFIMYFGCVYNCVALLSLHTYITILVGFTCWVGVLHPLLFESVMYSSVQNNRELVYKYYSFLIIYGCLMGCWAASSYSRWKEIKSVEKSHLDHLIKLLLSIKKVSKDIPMEGKKYSLKPKDVYSLS
;
A
#
# COMPACT_ATOMS: atom_id res chain seq x y z
N MET A 1 34.08 18.61 17.02
CA MET A 1 33.96 17.46 16.10
C MET A 1 32.63 16.72 16.28
N SER A 2 31.51 17.41 16.54
CA SER A 2 30.23 16.77 16.92
C SER A 2 28.99 17.30 16.18
N THR A 3 29.14 18.33 15.34
CA THR A 3 28.01 18.94 14.61
C THR A 3 27.75 18.27 13.26
N ARG A 4 28.79 17.77 12.57
CA ARG A 4 28.63 17.07 11.29
C ARG A 4 27.81 15.77 11.40
N ILE A 5 27.95 15.03 12.51
CA ILE A 5 27.20 13.79 12.74
C ILE A 5 25.69 14.08 12.90
N ILE A 6 25.36 15.21 13.52
CA ILE A 6 23.97 15.65 13.73
C ILE A 6 23.38 16.18 12.41
N GLU A 7 24.15 16.89 11.60
CA GLU A 7 23.72 17.34 10.26
C GLU A 7 23.49 16.17 9.28
N ASP A 8 24.36 15.15 9.30
CA ASP A 8 24.19 13.96 8.46
C ASP A 8 22.98 13.12 8.89
N GLU A 9 22.76 12.90 10.20
CA GLU A 9 21.55 12.24 10.71
C GLU A 9 20.27 13.02 10.38
N HIS A 10 20.31 14.35 10.44
CA HIS A 10 19.13 15.19 10.17
C HIS A 10 18.77 15.22 8.68
N ASN A 11 19.77 15.18 7.78
CA ASN A 11 19.55 15.09 6.33
C ASN A 11 18.94 13.73 5.91
N ASP A 12 19.37 12.63 6.52
CA ASP A 12 18.75 11.32 6.29
C ASP A 12 17.33 11.24 6.87
N TYR A 13 17.07 11.95 7.97
CA TYR A 13 15.73 12.08 8.56
C TYR A 13 14.76 12.91 7.70
N MET A 14 15.25 13.98 7.09
CA MET A 14 14.47 14.81 6.16
C MET A 14 14.21 14.05 4.85
N ARG A 15 15.15 13.20 4.40
CA ARG A 15 14.95 12.26 3.28
C ARG A 15 13.95 11.15 3.61
N SER A 16 13.90 10.68 4.86
CA SER A 16 12.91 9.67 5.27
C SER A 16 11.50 10.26 5.41
N PHE A 17 11.38 11.55 5.75
CA PHE A 17 10.11 12.28 5.79
C PHE A 17 9.41 12.33 4.42
N PHE A 18 10.20 12.46 3.35
CA PHE A 18 9.77 12.30 1.98
C PHE A 18 10.25 10.95 1.44
N MET A 19 9.84 9.86 2.08
CA MET A 19 10.16 8.51 1.60
C MET A 19 9.60 8.34 0.19
N GLN A 20 10.42 8.70 -0.79
CA GLN A 20 10.07 8.74 -2.19
C GLN A 20 9.54 7.37 -2.56
N SER A 21 8.38 7.30 -3.21
CA SER A 21 7.79 6.04 -3.65
C SER A 21 8.90 5.18 -4.27
N THR A 22 9.22 4.08 -3.59
CA THR A 22 10.27 3.16 -4.01
C THR A 22 9.99 2.71 -5.44
N SER A 23 11.01 2.51 -6.26
CA SER A 23 10.80 2.09 -7.67
C SER A 23 9.89 0.85 -7.78
N ARG A 24 9.91 -0.01 -6.76
CA ARG A 24 9.01 -1.17 -6.59
C ARG A 24 7.54 -0.79 -6.42
N THR A 25 7.21 0.20 -5.58
CA THR A 25 5.82 0.64 -5.39
C THR A 25 5.29 1.38 -6.62
N ARG A 26 6.16 2.12 -7.32
CA ARG A 26 5.82 2.72 -8.63
C ARG A 26 5.45 1.68 -9.66
N LEU A 27 6.27 0.65 -9.81
CA LEU A 27 6.01 -0.44 -10.72
C LEU A 27 4.67 -1.14 -10.42
N CYS A 28 4.30 -1.27 -9.14
CA CYS A 28 3.04 -1.90 -8.74
C CYS A 28 1.81 -1.13 -9.21
N TYR A 29 1.70 0.17 -8.91
CA TYR A 29 0.52 0.93 -9.35
C TYR A 29 0.52 1.17 -10.87
N TYR A 30 1.69 1.25 -11.53
CA TYR A 30 1.73 1.28 -13.00
C TYR A 30 1.24 -0.04 -13.60
N ALA A 31 1.60 -1.19 -13.00
CA ALA A 31 1.10 -2.49 -13.44
C ALA A 31 -0.42 -2.62 -13.23
N GLU A 32 -0.95 -2.12 -12.12
CA GLU A 32 -2.40 -2.05 -11.88
C GLU A 32 -3.10 -1.21 -12.96
N LEU A 33 -2.56 -0.03 -13.28
CA LEU A 33 -3.12 0.84 -14.32
C LEU A 33 -3.09 0.18 -15.71
N VAL A 34 -1.97 -0.44 -16.08
CA VAL A 34 -1.85 -1.15 -17.36
C VAL A 34 -2.85 -2.31 -17.42
N PHE A 35 -3.03 -3.05 -16.33
CA PHE A 35 -4.00 -4.13 -16.28
C PHE A 35 -5.44 -3.63 -16.43
N THR A 36 -5.79 -2.52 -15.79
CA THR A 36 -7.07 -1.84 -15.98
C THR A 36 -7.30 -1.44 -17.43
N LEU A 37 -6.28 -0.88 -18.10
CA LEU A 37 -6.38 -0.51 -19.52
C LEU A 37 -6.60 -1.74 -20.41
N ILE A 38 -5.93 -2.86 -20.12
CA ILE A 38 -6.13 -4.12 -20.85
C ILE A 38 -7.57 -4.60 -20.70
N ILE A 39 -8.13 -4.63 -19.48
CA ILE A 39 -9.53 -5.02 -19.27
C ILE A 39 -10.47 -4.08 -20.02
N LEU A 40 -10.20 -2.78 -20.00
CA LEU A 40 -11.02 -1.78 -20.67
C LEU A 40 -11.02 -2.01 -22.20
N ILE A 41 -9.86 -2.26 -22.80
CA ILE A 41 -9.75 -2.60 -24.23
C ILE A 41 -10.54 -3.87 -24.54
N CYS A 42 -10.42 -4.91 -23.71
CA CYS A 42 -11.20 -6.14 -23.86
C CYS A 42 -12.70 -5.88 -23.76
N ALA A 43 -13.16 -5.02 -22.83
CA ALA A 43 -14.56 -4.64 -22.70
C ALA A 43 -15.10 -3.99 -23.98
N PHE A 44 -14.32 -3.09 -24.58
CA PHE A 44 -14.67 -2.45 -25.86
C PHE A 44 -14.69 -3.45 -27.02
N LEU A 45 -13.72 -4.36 -27.10
CA LEU A 45 -13.71 -5.39 -28.14
C LEU A 45 -14.94 -6.30 -28.04
N GLU A 46 -15.27 -6.78 -26.84
CA GLU A 46 -16.45 -7.62 -26.62
C GLU A 46 -17.76 -6.89 -26.94
N ALA A 47 -17.88 -5.61 -26.55
CA ALA A 47 -19.11 -4.84 -26.77
C ALA A 47 -19.31 -4.45 -28.25
N PHE A 48 -18.26 -4.03 -28.96
CA PHE A 48 -18.39 -3.43 -30.29
C PHE A 48 -17.99 -4.36 -31.44
N VAL A 49 -17.07 -5.30 -31.22
CA VAL A 49 -16.58 -6.21 -32.28
C VAL A 49 -17.32 -7.53 -32.26
N TYR A 50 -17.58 -8.07 -31.07
CA TYR A 50 -18.23 -9.38 -30.90
C TYR A 50 -19.73 -9.30 -30.59
N ASP A 51 -20.29 -8.08 -30.49
CA ASP A 51 -21.70 -7.79 -30.17
C ASP A 51 -22.19 -8.46 -28.86
N ALA A 52 -21.25 -8.77 -27.97
CA ALA A 52 -21.49 -9.42 -26.69
C ALA A 52 -21.66 -8.38 -25.59
N VAL A 53 -22.72 -7.56 -25.72
CA VAL A 53 -22.96 -6.39 -24.85
C VAL A 53 -22.97 -6.74 -23.36
N SER A 54 -23.56 -7.88 -22.99
CA SER A 54 -23.59 -8.33 -21.58
C SER A 54 -22.20 -8.61 -21.02
N ILE A 55 -21.33 -9.26 -21.79
CA ILE A 55 -19.93 -9.56 -21.40
C ILE A 55 -19.12 -8.26 -21.35
N GLY A 56 -19.31 -7.38 -22.35
CA GLY A 56 -18.70 -6.05 -22.37
C GLY A 56 -19.03 -5.22 -21.14
N VAL A 57 -20.29 -5.20 -20.70
CA VAL A 57 -20.72 -4.48 -19.47
C VAL A 57 -20.06 -5.07 -18.23
N VAL A 58 -19.98 -6.41 -18.11
CA VAL A 58 -19.31 -7.06 -16.96
C VAL A 58 -17.82 -6.70 -16.91
N LEU A 59 -17.14 -6.72 -18.06
CA LEU A 59 -15.74 -6.31 -18.16
C LEU A 59 -15.56 -4.82 -17.84
N LEU A 60 -16.52 -3.96 -18.21
CA LEU A 60 -16.48 -2.53 -17.88
C LEU A 60 -16.59 -2.29 -16.36
N ILE A 61 -17.47 -3.02 -15.68
CA ILE A 61 -17.58 -3.01 -14.21
C ILE A 61 -16.26 -3.49 -13.58
N GLY A 62 -15.66 -4.55 -14.13
CA GLY A 62 -14.35 -5.04 -13.71
C GLY A 62 -13.21 -4.02 -13.91
N ALA A 63 -13.20 -3.34 -15.05
CA ALA A 63 -12.26 -2.26 -15.33
C ALA A 63 -12.42 -1.11 -14.33
N TYR A 64 -13.66 -0.73 -14.03
CA TYR A 64 -13.94 0.29 -13.03
C TYR A 64 -13.47 -0.12 -11.62
N ALA A 65 -13.72 -1.37 -11.21
CA ALA A 65 -13.26 -1.88 -9.91
C ALA A 65 -11.72 -1.90 -9.81
N THR A 66 -11.02 -2.31 -10.86
CA THR A 66 -9.54 -2.28 -10.90
C THR A 66 -9.00 -0.85 -10.94
N LEU A 67 -9.69 0.08 -11.60
CA LEU A 67 -9.34 1.51 -11.56
C LEU A 67 -9.47 2.09 -10.13
N LEU A 68 -10.50 1.70 -9.39
CA LEU A 68 -10.64 2.08 -7.99
C LEU A 68 -9.51 1.52 -7.11
N LEU A 69 -9.14 0.26 -7.31
CA LEU A 69 -7.98 -0.35 -6.64
C LEU A 69 -6.70 0.45 -6.91
N TYR A 70 -6.44 0.78 -8.18
CA TYR A 70 -5.33 1.66 -8.58
C TYR A 70 -5.34 2.98 -7.81
N PHE A 71 -6.48 3.67 -7.73
CA PHE A 71 -6.55 4.94 -6.99
C PHE A 71 -6.24 4.76 -5.50
N ILE A 72 -6.75 3.70 -4.86
CA ILE A 72 -6.46 3.42 -3.45
C ILE A 72 -4.95 3.20 -3.25
N MET A 73 -4.31 2.41 -4.11
CA MET A 73 -2.87 2.15 -4.04
C MET A 73 -2.04 3.40 -4.34
N TYR A 74 -2.40 4.15 -5.39
CA TYR A 74 -1.73 5.39 -5.79
C TYR A 74 -1.81 6.44 -4.68
N PHE A 75 -3.01 6.78 -4.20
CA PHE A 75 -3.17 7.75 -3.12
C PHE A 75 -2.59 7.26 -1.79
N GLY A 76 -2.69 5.96 -1.50
CA GLY A 76 -2.03 5.35 -0.35
C GLY A 76 -0.51 5.52 -0.38
N CYS A 77 0.12 5.38 -1.55
CA CYS A 77 1.55 5.57 -1.72
C CYS A 77 1.97 7.05 -1.75
N VAL A 78 1.24 7.92 -2.47
CA VAL A 78 1.59 9.34 -2.65
C VAL A 78 1.43 10.11 -1.35
N TYR A 79 0.34 9.87 -0.61
CA TYR A 79 0.07 10.56 0.65
C TYR A 79 0.58 9.78 1.87
N ASN A 80 1.31 8.67 1.66
CA ASN A 80 1.74 7.76 2.73
C ASN A 80 0.60 7.36 3.68
N CYS A 81 -0.61 7.17 3.16
CA CYS A 81 -1.77 6.86 3.97
C CYS A 81 -1.84 5.36 4.27
N VAL A 82 -1.48 5.01 5.50
CA VAL A 82 -1.51 3.63 6.04
C VAL A 82 -2.90 2.99 5.91
N ALA A 83 -3.95 3.73 6.22
CA ALA A 83 -5.32 3.21 6.17
C ALA A 83 -5.71 2.78 4.75
N LEU A 84 -5.41 3.60 3.73
CA LEU A 84 -5.66 3.26 2.33
C LEU A 84 -4.85 2.04 1.88
N LEU A 85 -3.57 1.96 2.24
CA LEU A 85 -2.73 0.80 1.90
C LEU A 85 -3.21 -0.49 2.56
N SER A 86 -3.68 -0.41 3.81
CA SER A 86 -4.28 -1.56 4.49
C SER A 86 -5.57 -2.00 3.82
N LEU A 87 -6.44 -1.06 3.45
CA LEU A 87 -7.68 -1.33 2.71
C LEU A 87 -7.38 -1.99 1.36
N HIS A 88 -6.42 -1.47 0.60
CA HIS A 88 -5.99 -2.06 -0.66
C HIS A 88 -5.50 -3.50 -0.48
N THR A 89 -4.68 -3.74 0.55
CA THR A 89 -4.19 -5.08 0.89
C THR A 89 -5.33 -6.03 1.20
N TYR A 90 -6.33 -5.63 2.00
CA TYR A 90 -7.46 -6.48 2.32
C TYR A 90 -8.33 -6.79 1.11
N ILE A 91 -8.64 -5.79 0.27
CA ILE A 91 -9.44 -6.00 -0.93
C ILE A 91 -8.72 -6.94 -1.89
N THR A 92 -7.43 -6.72 -2.16
CA THR A 92 -6.64 -7.57 -3.07
C THR A 92 -6.51 -9.00 -2.55
N ILE A 93 -6.35 -9.21 -1.23
CA ILE A 93 -6.39 -10.56 -0.63
C ILE A 93 -7.76 -11.21 -0.80
N LEU A 94 -8.85 -10.48 -0.53
CA LEU A 94 -10.21 -11.01 -0.65
C LEU A 94 -10.51 -11.42 -2.08
N VAL A 95 -10.19 -10.56 -3.06
CA VAL A 95 -10.39 -10.83 -4.48
C VAL A 95 -9.48 -11.97 -4.95
N GLY A 96 -8.22 -12.00 -4.52
CA GLY A 96 -7.33 -13.12 -4.82
C GLY A 96 -7.87 -14.45 -4.27
N PHE A 97 -8.38 -14.44 -3.04
CA PHE A 97 -8.98 -15.62 -2.41
C PHE A 97 -10.21 -16.10 -3.18
N THR A 98 -11.11 -15.21 -3.59
CA THR A 98 -12.28 -15.61 -4.39
C THR A 98 -11.87 -16.16 -5.76
N CYS A 99 -10.83 -15.64 -6.39
CA CYS A 99 -10.27 -16.21 -7.63
C CYS A 99 -9.75 -17.63 -7.40
N TRP A 100 -8.99 -17.87 -6.33
CA TRP A 100 -8.47 -19.19 -5.99
C TRP A 100 -9.59 -20.18 -5.64
N VAL A 101 -10.62 -19.77 -4.90
CA VAL A 101 -11.81 -20.59 -4.65
C VAL A 101 -12.52 -20.94 -5.96
N GLY A 102 -12.62 -19.99 -6.89
CA GLY A 102 -13.18 -20.22 -8.23
C GLY A 102 -12.39 -21.23 -9.07
N VAL A 103 -11.06 -21.30 -8.90
CA VAL A 103 -10.19 -22.31 -9.53
C VAL A 103 -10.28 -23.68 -8.85
N LEU A 104 -10.53 -23.71 -7.54
CA LEU A 104 -10.64 -24.96 -6.76
C LEU A 104 -12.03 -25.61 -6.86
N HIS A 105 -13.09 -24.83 -7.01
CA HIS A 105 -14.46 -25.33 -7.15
C HIS A 105 -14.64 -26.45 -8.21
N PRO A 106 -14.08 -26.36 -9.42
CA PRO A 106 -14.22 -27.39 -10.45
C PRO A 106 -13.40 -28.64 -10.12
N LEU A 107 -12.23 -28.48 -9.48
CA LEU A 107 -11.37 -29.59 -9.04
C LEU A 107 -12.02 -30.41 -7.92
N LEU A 108 -12.82 -29.77 -7.06
CA LEU A 108 -13.48 -30.42 -5.93
C LEU A 108 -14.84 -31.03 -6.30
N PHE A 109 -15.47 -30.58 -7.40
CA PHE A 109 -16.83 -30.97 -7.81
C PHE A 109 -16.89 -31.42 -9.28
N GLU A 110 -15.88 -32.20 -9.71
CA GLU A 110 -15.69 -32.68 -11.09
C GLU A 110 -16.97 -33.27 -11.73
N SER A 111 -17.77 -34.00 -10.95
CA SER A 111 -18.97 -34.70 -11.45
C SER A 111 -20.10 -33.78 -11.90
N VAL A 112 -20.18 -32.54 -11.38
CA VAL A 112 -21.23 -31.56 -11.73
C VAL A 112 -20.82 -30.70 -12.93
N MET A 113 -19.51 -30.44 -13.08
CA MET A 113 -18.96 -29.64 -14.18
C MET A 113 -18.84 -30.44 -15.49
N TYR A 114 -18.66 -31.76 -15.43
CA TYR A 114 -18.41 -32.59 -16.61
C TYR A 114 -19.48 -32.45 -17.71
N SER A 115 -20.75 -32.31 -17.32
CA SER A 115 -21.89 -32.18 -18.26
C SER A 115 -21.97 -30.81 -18.95
N SER A 116 -21.46 -29.74 -18.32
CA SER A 116 -21.46 -28.37 -18.88
C SER A 116 -20.19 -28.07 -19.69
N VAL A 117 -19.08 -28.70 -19.30
CA VAL A 117 -17.74 -28.50 -19.89
C VAL A 117 -17.59 -29.15 -21.27
N GLN A 118 -18.34 -30.22 -21.58
CA GLN A 118 -18.21 -30.94 -22.85
C GLN A 118 -18.54 -30.11 -24.10
N ASN A 119 -19.46 -29.14 -23.98
CA ASN A 119 -19.85 -28.27 -25.10
C ASN A 119 -19.01 -26.98 -25.22
N ASN A 120 -18.32 -26.54 -24.16
CA ASN A 120 -17.63 -25.23 -24.12
C ASN A 120 -16.21 -25.31 -23.52
N ARG A 121 -15.54 -26.44 -23.73
CA ARG A 121 -14.27 -26.79 -23.06
C ARG A 121 -13.18 -25.73 -23.19
N GLU A 122 -13.03 -25.15 -24.38
CA GLU A 122 -12.03 -24.10 -24.64
C GLU A 122 -12.32 -22.79 -23.88
N LEU A 123 -13.60 -22.40 -23.79
CA LEU A 123 -14.02 -21.19 -23.07
C LEU A 123 -13.72 -21.32 -21.57
N VAL A 124 -14.00 -22.51 -21.03
CA VAL A 124 -13.78 -22.86 -19.63
C VAL A 124 -12.28 -22.84 -19.29
N TYR A 125 -11.42 -23.40 -20.13
CA TYR A 125 -9.96 -23.35 -19.92
C TYR A 125 -9.41 -21.92 -20.00
N LYS A 126 -9.90 -21.08 -20.92
CA LYS A 126 -9.53 -19.67 -21.01
C LYS A 126 -9.93 -18.91 -19.74
N TYR A 127 -11.12 -19.16 -19.20
CA TYR A 127 -11.60 -18.54 -17.96
C TYR A 127 -10.76 -18.94 -16.74
N TYR A 128 -10.41 -20.23 -16.58
CA TYR A 128 -9.53 -20.66 -15.49
C TYR A 128 -8.12 -20.12 -15.60
N SER A 129 -7.56 -20.07 -16.82
CA SER A 129 -6.24 -19.48 -17.06
C SER A 129 -6.24 -18.00 -16.64
N PHE A 130 -7.30 -17.27 -16.97
CA PHE A 130 -7.48 -15.88 -16.54
C PHE A 130 -7.59 -15.75 -15.02
N LEU A 131 -8.41 -16.60 -14.36
CA LEU A 131 -8.55 -16.61 -12.90
C LEU A 131 -7.23 -16.87 -12.17
N ILE A 132 -6.40 -17.78 -12.69
CA ILE A 132 -5.07 -18.09 -12.12
C ILE A 132 -4.14 -16.87 -12.26
N ILE A 133 -4.04 -16.30 -13.46
CA ILE A 133 -3.20 -15.13 -13.71
C ILE A 133 -3.65 -13.96 -12.82
N TYR A 134 -4.95 -13.71 -12.76
CA TYR A 134 -5.52 -12.62 -11.97
C TYR A 134 -5.36 -12.86 -10.46
N GLY A 135 -5.55 -14.08 -9.98
CA GLY A 135 -5.32 -14.46 -8.59
C GLY A 135 -3.85 -14.29 -8.17
N CYS A 136 -2.90 -14.63 -9.05
CA CYS A 136 -1.47 -14.38 -8.83
C CYS A 136 -1.15 -12.89 -8.78
N LEU A 137 -1.70 -12.09 -9.71
CA LEU A 137 -1.54 -10.63 -9.73
C LEU A 137 -2.06 -10.00 -8.43
N MET A 138 -3.23 -10.41 -7.97
CA MET A 138 -3.81 -9.96 -6.70
C MET A 138 -2.90 -10.27 -5.50
N GLY A 139 -2.28 -11.44 -5.47
CA GLY A 139 -1.29 -11.80 -4.46
C GLY A 139 -0.06 -10.89 -4.48
N CYS A 140 0.46 -10.58 -5.68
CA CYS A 140 1.58 -9.66 -5.84
C CYS A 140 1.23 -8.22 -5.41
N TRP A 141 0.06 -7.72 -5.78
CA TRP A 141 -0.42 -6.38 -5.40
C TRP A 141 -0.66 -6.27 -3.90
N ALA A 142 -1.24 -7.30 -3.28
CA ALA A 142 -1.39 -7.39 -1.83
C ALA A 142 -0.04 -7.34 -1.11
N ALA A 143 0.93 -8.15 -1.56
CA ALA A 143 2.25 -8.20 -0.96
C ALA A 143 3.00 -6.86 -1.08
N SER A 144 2.90 -6.20 -2.23
CA SER A 144 3.48 -4.88 -2.47
C SER A 144 2.89 -3.81 -1.54
N SER A 145 1.56 -3.76 -1.45
CA SER A 145 0.82 -2.81 -0.62
C SER A 145 1.11 -3.02 0.87
N TYR A 146 1.12 -4.27 1.30
CA TYR A 146 1.47 -4.64 2.67
C TYR A 146 2.92 -4.29 3.02
N SER A 147 3.86 -4.52 2.10
CA SER A 147 5.25 -4.13 2.31
C SER A 147 5.37 -2.60 2.45
N ARG A 148 4.67 -1.83 1.63
CA ARG A 148 4.70 -0.37 1.73
C ARG A 148 4.07 0.13 3.03
N TRP A 149 2.95 -0.47 3.43
CA TRP A 149 2.34 -0.19 4.71
C TRP A 149 3.33 -0.42 5.88
N LYS A 150 4.03 -1.56 5.88
CA LYS A 150 5.05 -1.86 6.90
C LYS A 150 6.18 -0.83 6.94
N GLU A 151 6.66 -0.40 5.77
CA GLU A 151 7.70 0.63 5.66
C GLU A 151 7.25 1.95 6.30
N ILE A 152 6.03 2.41 6.01
CA ILE A 152 5.53 3.67 6.57
C ILE A 152 5.38 3.55 8.09
N LYS A 153 4.82 2.44 8.57
CA LYS A 153 4.61 2.21 10.01
C LYS A 153 5.91 2.10 10.80
N SER A 154 6.98 1.54 10.21
CA SER A 154 8.29 1.48 10.87
C SER A 154 8.93 2.86 10.99
N VAL A 155 8.77 3.70 9.96
CA VAL A 155 9.24 5.09 9.96
C VAL A 155 8.47 5.93 10.99
N GLU A 156 7.13 5.85 11.02
CA GLU A 156 6.30 6.52 12.04
C GLU A 156 6.74 6.16 13.47
N LYS A 157 7.03 4.88 13.72
CA LYS A 157 7.52 4.42 15.03
C LYS A 157 8.88 5.03 15.38
N SER A 158 9.81 5.09 14.42
CA SER A 158 11.12 5.72 14.61
C SER A 158 10.99 7.21 14.95
N HIS A 159 10.05 7.92 14.31
CA HIS A 159 9.73 9.31 14.61
C HIS A 159 9.20 9.51 16.03
N LEU A 160 8.26 8.67 16.45
CA LEU A 160 7.75 8.71 17.82
C LEU A 160 8.85 8.44 18.84
N ASP A 161 9.70 7.43 18.61
CA ASP A 161 10.80 7.10 19.50
C ASP A 161 11.81 8.25 19.62
N HIS A 162 12.10 8.95 18.51
CA HIS A 162 12.99 10.11 18.52
C HIS A 162 12.38 11.30 19.28
N LEU A 163 11.09 11.61 19.05
CA LEU A 163 10.37 12.66 19.79
C LEU A 163 10.34 12.39 21.29
N ILE A 164 10.12 11.13 21.70
CA ILE A 164 10.16 10.71 23.10
C ILE A 164 11.56 10.94 23.70
N LYS A 165 12.63 10.58 22.98
CA LYS A 165 14.01 10.83 23.43
C LYS A 165 14.31 12.32 23.58
N LEU A 166 13.87 13.15 22.64
CA LEU A 166 14.00 14.60 22.70
C LEU A 166 13.26 15.18 23.92
N LEU A 167 12.02 14.75 24.16
CA LEU A 167 11.24 15.15 25.33
C LEU A 167 11.92 14.76 26.65
N LEU A 168 12.50 13.56 26.74
CA LEU A 168 13.26 13.13 27.92
C LEU A 168 14.52 13.95 28.13
N SER A 169 15.23 14.29 27.05
CA SER A 169 16.42 15.16 27.10
C SER A 169 16.06 16.57 27.57
N ILE A 170 15.01 17.18 27.00
CA ILE A 170 14.49 18.49 27.41
C ILE A 170 14.06 18.45 28.88
N LYS A 171 13.38 17.39 29.32
CA LYS A 171 12.96 17.22 30.72
C LYS A 171 14.16 17.09 31.66
N LYS A 172 15.26 16.49 31.22
CA LYS A 172 16.50 16.38 32.00
C LYS A 172 17.17 17.76 32.11
N VAL A 173 17.37 18.44 30.99
CA VAL A 173 17.93 19.81 30.96
C VAL A 173 17.09 20.78 31.81
N SER A 174 15.75 20.71 31.72
CA SER A 174 14.83 21.52 32.53
C SER A 174 14.96 21.27 34.04
N LYS A 175 15.33 20.05 34.46
CA LYS A 175 15.60 19.73 35.87
C LYS A 175 16.98 20.18 36.32
N ASP A 176 17.96 20.20 35.40
CA ASP A 176 19.34 20.57 35.69
C ASP A 176 19.51 22.11 35.81
N ILE A 177 18.73 22.91 35.07
CA ILE A 177 18.72 24.38 35.11
C ILE A 177 18.55 24.98 36.54
N PRO A 178 17.55 24.56 37.35
CA PRO A 178 17.41 25.08 38.72
C PRO A 178 18.50 24.58 39.68
N MET A 179 19.12 23.42 39.41
CA MET A 179 20.27 22.94 40.20
C MET A 179 21.54 23.73 39.89
N GLU A 180 21.80 24.04 38.62
CA GLU A 180 22.92 24.90 38.22
C GLU A 180 22.70 26.35 38.67
N GLY A 181 21.49 26.89 38.56
CA GLY A 181 21.14 28.23 39.06
C GLY A 181 21.39 28.40 40.56
N LYS A 182 21.15 27.34 41.36
CA LYS A 182 21.53 27.32 42.79
C LYS A 182 23.05 27.31 43.00
N LYS A 183 23.80 26.63 42.15
CA LYS A 183 25.27 26.54 42.22
C LYS A 183 25.94 27.88 41.95
N TYR A 184 25.32 28.76 41.16
CA TYR A 184 25.80 30.12 40.86
C TYR A 184 25.08 31.23 41.63
N SER A 185 24.24 30.90 42.62
CA SER A 185 23.48 31.87 43.44
C SER A 185 22.64 32.88 42.65
N LEU A 186 22.13 32.47 41.48
CA LEU A 186 21.27 33.31 40.65
C LEU A 186 19.85 33.38 41.26
N LYS A 187 19.27 34.58 41.31
CA LYS A 187 17.89 34.75 41.76
C LYS A 187 16.96 34.19 40.66
N PRO A 188 15.83 33.56 41.03
CA PRO A 188 14.94 32.90 40.07
C PRO A 188 14.38 33.84 38.98
N LYS A 189 14.39 35.17 39.18
CA LYS A 189 14.00 36.14 38.16
C LYS A 189 14.97 36.26 36.98
N ASP A 190 16.26 35.94 37.16
CA ASP A 190 17.27 36.15 36.11
C ASP A 190 17.28 35.02 35.08
N VAL A 191 16.92 33.80 35.50
CA VAL A 191 16.92 32.59 34.65
C VAL A 191 15.81 32.62 33.58
N TYR A 192 14.67 33.25 33.88
CA TYR A 192 13.54 33.37 32.94
C TYR A 192 13.54 34.69 32.16
N SER A 193 14.53 35.57 32.37
CA SER A 193 14.63 36.87 31.70
C SER A 193 15.44 36.85 30.40
N LEU A 194 16.09 35.72 30.10
CA LEU A 194 16.74 35.43 28.82
C LEU A 194 15.76 34.63 27.94
N SER A 195 14.63 35.27 27.60
CA SER A 195 13.71 34.84 26.54
C SER A 195 13.90 35.72 25.32
#